data_AF-A0A661W1K3-F1
#
_entry.id   AF-A0A661W1K3-F1
#
_cell.length_a   1.000
_cell.length_b   1.000
_cell.length_c   1.000
_cell.angle_alpha   90.00
_cell.angle_beta   90.00
_cell.angle_gamma   90.00
#
_symmetry.space_group_name_H-M   'P 1'
#
loop_
_entity.id
_entity.type
_entity.pdbx_description
1 polymer ?
#
loop_
_entity_poly.entity_id
_entity_poly.type
_entity_poly.pdbx_seq_one_letter_code
_entity_poly.pdbx_strand_id
1 'polypeptide(L)' 'MNVCPKCGTSNRPEARFCRKCGGHLPPTPTPSATCSYCGAALRPGARFCKQCGKPVAVTTSATGARSTCSNCGKSV' A
#
# COMPACT_ATOMS: atom_id res chain seq x y z
N MET A 1 11.42 -2.37 3.47
CA MET A 1 11.69 -3.57 2.64
C MET A 1 11.17 -4.82 3.36
N ASN A 2 10.63 -5.83 2.66
CA ASN A 2 10.14 -7.07 3.28
C ASN A 2 10.96 -8.29 2.80
N VAL A 3 11.83 -8.83 3.65
CA VAL A 3 12.76 -9.93 3.30
C VAL A 3 12.07 -11.28 3.49
N CYS A 4 12.15 -12.14 2.48
CA CYS A 4 11.55 -13.46 2.55
C CYS A 4 12.30 -14.35 3.56
N PRO A 5 11.63 -14.90 4.59
CA PRO A 5 12.29 -15.76 5.57
C PRO A 5 12.71 -17.12 5.00
N LYS A 6 12.12 -17.55 3.87
CA LYS A 6 12.45 -18.83 3.23
C LYS A 6 13.67 -18.79 2.31
N CYS A 7 13.90 -17.67 1.63
CA CYS A 7 14.91 -17.60 0.57
C CYS A 7 15.73 -16.31 0.55
N GLY A 8 15.54 -15.40 1.52
CA GLY A 8 16.29 -14.15 1.66
C GLY A 8 16.00 -13.08 0.60
N THR A 9 15.09 -13.33 -0.36
CA THR A 9 14.78 -12.34 -1.40
C THR A 9 14.11 -11.11 -0.81
N SER A 10 14.56 -9.92 -1.18
CA SER A 10 13.90 -8.64 -0.87
C SER A 10 12.65 -8.44 -1.72
N ASN A 11 11.53 -8.15 -1.06
CA ASN A 11 10.24 -7.89 -1.69
C ASN A 11 9.73 -6.50 -1.32
N ARG A 12 8.73 -6.04 -2.10
CA ARG A 12 7.97 -4.82 -1.78
C ARG A 12 7.39 -4.93 -0.36
N PRO A 13 7.28 -3.81 0.38
CA PRO A 13 6.70 -3.83 1.71
C PRO A 13 5.27 -4.40 1.71
N GLU A 14 4.50 -4.13 0.65
CA GLU A 14 3.11 -4.57 0.52
C GLU A 14 2.96 -6.03 0.01
N ALA A 15 4.07 -6.68 -0.37
CA ALA A 15 4.01 -8.01 -1.00
C ALA A 15 3.53 -9.06 0.01
N ARG A 16 2.49 -9.82 -0.37
CA ARG A 16 1.96 -10.93 0.42
C ARG A 16 2.68 -12.25 0.15
N PHE A 17 3.30 -12.37 -1.03
CA PHE A 17 4.01 -13.56 -1.49
C PHE A 17 5.39 -13.18 -2.02
N CYS A 18 6.37 -14.06 -1.84
CA CYS A 18 7.72 -13.86 -2.32
C CYS A 18 7.76 -13.97 -3.84
N ARG A 19 8.34 -12.96 -4.49
CA ARG A 19 8.48 -12.92 -5.96
C ARG A 19 9.40 -14.00 -6.54
N LYS A 20 10.22 -14.64 -5.71
CA LYS A 20 11.20 -15.66 -6.14
C LYS A 20 10.72 -17.07 -5.85
N CYS A 21 10.31 -17.36 -4.61
CA CYS A 21 9.96 -18.72 -4.20
C CYS A 21 8.45 -18.95 -3.97
N GLY A 22 7.61 -17.92 -4.14
CA GLY A 22 6.16 -18.02 -3.90
C GLY A 22 5.74 -18.14 -2.43
N GLY A 23 6.70 -18.23 -1.49
CA GLY A 23 6.40 -18.35 -0.06
C GLY A 23 5.65 -17.14 0.50
N HIS A 24 4.76 -17.37 1.48
CA HIS A 24 4.08 -16.30 2.20
C HIS A 24 5.08 -15.38 2.90
N LEU A 25 4.85 -14.08 2.77
CA LEU A 25 5.63 -13.07 3.44
C LEU A 25 4.89 -12.59 4.70
N PRO A 26 5.62 -12.25 5.77
CA PRO A 26 5.01 -11.66 6.94
C PRO A 26 4.34 -10.32 6.57
N PRO A 27 3.18 -10.00 7.16
CA PRO A 27 2.56 -8.70 6.98
C PRO A 27 3.54 -7.64 7.50
N THR A 28 3.86 -6.65 6.66
CA THR A 28 4.65 -5.53 7.13
C THR A 28 3.86 -4.74 8.18
N PRO A 29 4.53 -4.24 9.23
CA PRO A 29 3.90 -3.30 10.14
C PRO A 29 3.53 -2.06 9.33
N THR A 30 2.24 -1.92 9.06
CA THR A 30 1.70 -0.65 8.63
C THR A 30 1.68 0.23 9.87
N PRO A 31 2.21 1.47 9.81
CA PRO A 31 2.14 2.35 10.95
C PRO A 31 0.67 2.48 11.35
N SER A 32 0.36 2.15 12.60
CA SER A 32 -0.96 2.40 13.18
C SER A 32 -1.22 3.89 13.11
N ALA A 33 -1.93 4.32 12.09
CA ALA A 33 -2.27 5.72 11.89
C ALA A 33 -3.42 6.08 12.82
N THR A 34 -3.47 7.33 13.25
CA THR A 34 -4.62 7.89 13.97
C THR A 34 -5.45 8.70 12.99
N CYS A 35 -6.76 8.68 13.13
CA CYS A 35 -7.65 9.47 12.29
C CYS A 35 -7.42 10.96 12.52
N SER A 36 -6.99 11.69 11.49
CA SER A 36 -6.76 13.14 11.57
C SER A 36 -8.03 13.96 11.85
N TYR A 37 -9.22 13.36 11.71
CA TYR A 37 -10.49 14.04 11.91
C TYR A 37 -11.09 13.85 13.30
N CYS A 38 -10.87 12.70 13.94
CA CYS A 38 -11.50 12.37 15.21
C CYS A 38 -10.56 11.78 16.28
N GLY A 39 -9.27 11.58 15.96
CA GLY A 39 -8.31 11.03 16.89
C GLY A 39 -8.43 9.52 17.15
N ALA A 40 -9.34 8.81 16.48
CA ALA A 40 -9.50 7.37 16.67
C ALA A 40 -8.34 6.57 16.07
N ALA A 41 -7.91 5.50 16.74
CA ALA A 41 -6.90 4.59 16.22
C ALA A 41 -7.42 3.88 14.94
N LEU A 42 -6.62 3.91 13.87
CA LEU A 42 -6.94 3.24 12.63
C LEU A 42 -6.30 1.86 12.60
N ARG A 43 -7.05 0.91 12.05
CA ARG A 43 -6.51 -0.42 11.78
C ARG A 43 -5.47 -0.35 10.67
N PRO A 44 -4.45 -1.21 10.69
CA PRO A 44 -3.51 -1.35 9.58
C PRO A 44 -4.26 -1.62 8.28
N GLY A 45 -4.05 -0.78 7.27
CA GLY A 45 -4.74 -0.86 5.97
C GLY A 45 -6.18 -0.35 5.94
N ALA A 46 -6.66 0.33 6.99
CA ALA A 46 -7.98 0.96 6.96
C ALA A 46 -8.03 2.06 5.88
N ARG A 47 -9.05 2.02 5.01
CA ARG A 47 -9.33 3.06 4.01
C ARG A 47 -10.28 4.14 4.55
N PHE A 48 -11.05 3.79 5.57
CA PHE A 48 -12.03 4.65 6.24
C PHE A 48 -11.93 4.50 7.75
N CYS A 49 -12.18 5.57 8.48
CA CYS A 49 -12.29 5.52 9.94
C CYS A 49 -13.56 4.78 10.35
N LYS A 50 -13.44 3.75 11.18
CA LYS A 50 -14.59 3.02 11.74
C LYS A 50 -15.43 3.85 12.71
N GLN A 51 -14.86 4.91 13.28
CA GLN A 51 -15.52 5.73 14.30
C GLN A 51 -16.28 6.92 13.69
N CYS A 52 -15.70 7.61 12.71
CA CYS A 52 -16.31 8.82 12.11
C CYS A 52 -16.70 8.65 10.63
N GLY A 53 -16.40 7.51 10.00
CA GLY A 53 -16.73 7.22 8.60
C GLY A 53 -15.89 7.96 7.55
N LYS A 54 -15.04 8.92 7.95
CA LYS A 54 -14.24 9.71 7.01
C LYS A 54 -13.13 8.86 6.36
N PRO A 55 -12.79 9.12 5.08
CA PRO A 55 -11.69 8.46 4.42
C PRO A 55 -10.39 8.85 5.10
N VAL A 56 -9.55 7.86 5.35
CA VAL A 56 -8.20 8.07 5.87
C VAL A 56 -7.28 7.97 4.68
N ALA A 57 -6.51 9.03 4.45
CA ALA A 57 -5.62 9.13 3.30
C ALA A 57 -4.55 8.05 3.42
N VAL A 58 -4.86 6.87 2.89
CA VAL A 58 -3.83 5.91 2.51
C VAL A 58 -3.15 6.55 1.32
N THR A 59 -1.99 7.14 1.56
CA THR A 59 -1.08 7.57 0.49
C THR A 59 -0.52 6.34 -0.20
N THR A 60 -1.40 5.50 -0.76
CA THR A 60 -1.06 4.72 -1.95
C THR A 60 -0.89 5.75 -3.04
N SER A 61 0.37 6.05 -3.35
CA SER A 61 0.80 6.50 -4.66
C SER A 61 0.02 5.75 -5.73
N ALA A 62 -0.97 6.42 -6.30
CA ALA A 62 -1.66 6.03 -7.51
C ALA A 62 -2.06 7.29 -8.26
N THR A 63 -1.11 8.24 -8.39
CA THR A 63 -1.06 9.00 -9.64
C THR A 63 -0.52 8.01 -10.66
N GLY A 64 -1.43 7.28 -11.31
CA GLY A 64 -1.18 6.80 -12.66
C GLY A 64 -0.91 8.04 -13.50
N ALA A 65 0.35 8.44 -13.59
CA ALA A 65 0.81 9.41 -14.57
C ALA A 65 0.55 8.73 -15.92
N ARG A 66 -0.59 9.07 -16.50
CA ARG A 66 -0.98 8.70 -17.85
C ARG A 66 0.06 9.36 -18.76
N SER A 67 1.10 8.62 -19.12
CA SER A 67 2.10 9.08 -20.08
C SER A 67 1.40 9.23 -21.43
N THR A 68 0.93 10.44 -21.72
CA THR A 68 0.41 10.79 -23.04
C THR A 68 1.58 10.72 -24.02
N CYS A 69 1.45 9.92 -25.07
CA CYS A 69 2.45 9.84 -26.13
C CYS A 69 2.48 11.16 -26.92
N SER A 70 3.61 11.86 -26.91
CA SER A 70 3.80 13.16 -27.59
C SER A 70 3.73 13.11 -29.12
N ASN A 71 3.52 11.94 -29.73
CA ASN A 71 3.36 11.80 -31.18
C ASN A 71 1.89 11.61 -31.61
N CYS A 72 1.00 11.13 -30.73
CA CYS A 72 -0.38 10.77 -31.13
C CYS A 72 -1.50 11.10 -30.11
N GLY A 73 -1.18 11.71 -28.96
CA GLY A 73 -2.13 12.50 -28.16
C GLY A 73 -3.31 11.77 -27.49
N LYS A 74 -3.48 10.46 -27.62
CA LYS A 74 -4.51 9.70 -26.89
C LYS A 74 -3.92 9.05 -25.64
N SER A 75 -4.45 9.46 -24.51
CA SER A 75 -4.13 8.91 -23.20
C SER A 75 -4.83 7.54 -23.05
N VAL A 76 -4.20 6.51 -22.45
CA VAL A 76 -4.85 5.21 -22.14
C VAL A 76 -5.48 5.23 -20.76
#